data_AF-A0A3N5LS18-F1
#
_entry.id   AF-A0A3N5LS18-F1
#
_cell.length_a   1.000
_cell.length_b   1.000
_cell.length_c   1.000
_cell.angle_alpha   90.00
_cell.angle_beta   90.00
_cell.angle_gamma   90.00
#
_symmetry.space_group_name_H-M   'P 1'
#
loop_
_entity.id
_entity.type
_entity.pdbx_description
1 polymer ?
#
loop_
_entity_poly.entity_id
_entity_poly.type
_entity_poly.pdbx_seq_one_letter_code
_entity_poly.pdbx_strand_id
1 'polypeptide(L)' 'MNVFYDDFHAVADVSLSFTANEITALIGPSGCGKSTLLRTINRMNDLIPHTRL' A
#
# COMPACT_ATOMS: atom_id res chain seq x y z
N MET A 1 2.20 -7.57 4.58
CA MET A 1 3.01 -6.36 4.29
C MET A 1 2.63 -5.28 5.26
N ASN A 2 3.62 -4.54 5.75
CA ASN A 2 3.41 -3.37 6.58
C ASN A 2 3.94 -2.13 5.84
N VAL A 3 3.37 -0.94 6.08
CA VAL A 3 3.91 0.31 5.55
C VAL A 3 3.81 1.38 6.61
N PHE A 4 4.93 2.03 6.88
CA PHE A 4 5.04 3.14 7.81
C PHE A 4 5.54 4.39 7.09
N TYR A 5 4.91 5.52 7.39
CA TYR A 5 5.47 6.84 7.10
C TYR A 5 5.83 7.47 8.44
N ASP A 6 7.13 7.67 8.69
CA ASP A 6 7.63 7.97 10.04
C ASP A 6 7.09 6.93 11.06
N ASP A 7 6.40 7.39 12.09
CA ASP A 7 5.79 6.56 13.14
C ASP A 7 4.36 6.09 12.79
N PHE A 8 3.78 6.57 11.69
CA PHE A 8 2.41 6.26 11.31
C PHE A 8 2.31 4.95 10.52
N HIS A 9 1.63 3.95 11.08
CA HIS A 9 1.37 2.66 10.45
C HIS A 9 0.22 2.76 9.44
N ALA A 10 0.56 3.12 8.20
CA ALA A 10 -0.40 3.42 7.14
C ALA A 10 -1.06 2.18 6.51
N VAL A 11 -0.37 1.04 6.48
CA VAL A 11 -0.90 -0.25 6.03
C VAL A 11 -0.42 -1.34 6.98
N ALA A 12 -1.35 -2.05 7.60
CA ALA A 12 -1.07 -3.06 8.61
C ALA A 12 -1.42 -4.46 8.12
N ASP A 13 -0.42 -5.34 8.14
CA ASP A 13 -0.53 -6.78 7.90
C ASP A 13 -1.37 -7.21 6.68
N VAL A 14 -1.17 -6.53 5.55
CA VAL A 14 -1.91 -6.83 4.32
C VAL A 14 -1.22 -7.95 3.55
N SER A 15 -1.96 -9.02 3.26
CA SER A 15 -1.55 -10.11 2.35
C SER A 15 -2.47 -10.11 1.13
N LEU A 16 -1.90 -10.05 -0.07
CA LEU A 16 -2.64 -9.97 -1.34
C LEU A 16 -1.94 -10.82 -2.39
N SER A 17 -2.74 -11.40 -3.28
CA SER A 17 -2.29 -12.09 -4.48
C SER A 17 -3.04 -11.53 -5.68
N PHE A 18 -2.35 -11.37 -6.81
CA PHE A 18 -2.95 -10.93 -8.07
C PHE A 18 -2.87 -12.06 -9.08
N THR A 19 -3.99 -12.38 -9.72
CA THR A 19 -4.00 -13.32 -10.85
C THR A 19 -3.60 -12.57 -12.13
N ALA A 20 -2.86 -13.23 -13.01
CA ALA A 20 -2.51 -12.65 -14.30
C ALA A 20 -3.77 -12.36 -15.13
N ASN A 21 -3.82 -11.17 -15.76
CA ASN A 21 -4.91 -10.70 -16.61
C ASN A 21 -6.27 -10.54 -15.89
N GLU A 22 -6.27 -10.40 -14.56
CA GLU A 22 -7.49 -10.13 -13.78
C GLU A 22 -7.64 -8.63 -13.47
N ILE A 23 -8.87 -8.13 -13.54
CA ILE A 23 -9.20 -6.78 -13.08
C ILE A 23 -9.46 -6.83 -11.57
N THR A 24 -8.57 -6.22 -10.79
CA THR A 24 -8.72 -6.11 -9.33
C THR A 24 -9.10 -4.69 -8.92
N ALA A 25 -10.14 -4.55 -8.09
CA ALA A 25 -10.56 -3.27 -7.54
C ALA A 25 -10.16 -3.13 -6.06
N LEU A 26 -9.60 -1.98 -5.69
CA LEU A 26 -9.27 -1.62 -4.31
C LEU A 26 -10.28 -0.57 -3.80
N ILE A 27 -11.19 -0.97 -2.91
CA ILE A 27 -12.34 -0.17 -2.47
C ILE A 27 -12.30 0.06 -0.96
N GLY A 28 -12.70 1.25 -0.52
CA GLY A 28 -12.77 1.62 0.91
C GLY A 28 -12.89 3.14 1.12
N PRO A 29 -13.22 3.59 2.34
CA PRO A 29 -13.44 5.01 2.67
C PRO A 29 -12.19 5.87 2.50
N SER A 30 -12.35 7.20 2.44
CA SER A 30 -11.18 8.10 2.35
C SER A 30 -10.25 7.89 3.54
N GLY A 31 -8.93 7.93 3.31
CA GLY A 31 -7.92 7.74 4.35
C GLY A 31 -7.61 6.29 4.75
N CYS A 32 -8.32 5.27 4.24
CA CYS A 32 -8.07 3.87 4.64
C CYS A 32 -6.82 3.20 4.06
N GLY A 33 -5.89 3.95 3.45
CA GLY A 33 -4.61 3.41 2.97
C GLY A 33 -4.58 2.88 1.53
N LYS A 34 -5.65 3.04 0.74
CA LYS A 34 -5.70 2.54 -0.66
C LYS A 34 -4.54 3.01 -1.54
N SER A 35 -4.32 4.33 -1.59
CA SER A 35 -3.26 4.90 -2.41
C SER A 35 -1.88 4.51 -1.88
N THR A 36 -1.73 4.35 -0.56
CA THR A 36 -0.48 3.85 0.06
C THR A 36 -0.17 2.42 -0.37
N LEU A 37 -1.17 1.53 -0.36
CA LEU A 37 -1.04 0.16 -0.83
C LEU A 37 -0.68 0.12 -2.33
N LEU A 38 -1.37 0.89 -3.18
CA LEU A 38 -1.09 0.95 -4.61
C LEU A 38 0.33 1.48 -4.91
N ARG A 39 0.77 2.53 -4.20
CA ARG A 39 2.13 3.05 -4.29
C ARG A 39 3.18 2.01 -3.90
N THR A 40 2.87 1.18 -2.90
CA THR A 40 3.79 0.12 -2.46
C THR A 40 3.98 -0.93 -3.54
N ILE A 41 2.88 -1.39 -4.14
CA ILE A 41 2.90 -2.38 -5.23
C ILE A 41 3.71 -1.84 -6.42
N ASN A 42 3.48 -0.57 -6.76
CA ASN A 42 4.21 0.12 -7.83
C ASN A 42 5.60 0.64 -7.42
N ARG A 43 6.09 0.29 -6.21
CA ARG A 43 7.37 0.75 -5.64
C ARG A 43 7.58 2.27 -5.60
N MET A 44 6.51 3.05 -5.69
CA MET A 44 6.57 4.51 -5.62
C MET A 44 6.98 5.03 -4.24
N ASN A 45 6.82 4.21 -3.20
CA ASN A 45 7.23 4.54 -1.83
C ASN A 45 8.75 4.66 -1.66
N ASP A 46 9.54 4.03 -2.54
CA ASP A 46 11.01 4.11 -2.51
C ASP A 46 11.51 5.57 -2.69
N LEU A 47 10.67 6.43 -3.29
CA LEU A 47 10.96 7.85 -3.53
C LEU A 47 10.48 8.77 -2.40
N ILE A 48 9.79 8.24 -1.39
CA ILE A 48 9.23 9.02 -0.28
C ILE A 48 10.15 8.84 0.94
N PRO A 49 10.85 9.91 1.38
CA PRO A 49 11.70 9.85 2.57
C PRO A 49 10.94 9.34 3.79
N HIS A 50 11.66 8.68 4.71
CA HIS A 50 11.10 8.16 5.96
C HIS A 50 10.00 7.09 5.80
N THR A 51 9.91 6.46 4.62
CA THR A 51 9.04 5.30 4.41
C THR A 51 9.75 4.01 4.82
N ARG A 52 9.04 3.12 5.54
CA ARG A 52 9.49 1.76 5.84
C ARG A 52 8.42 0.73 5.48
N LEU A 53 8.86 -0.42 4.98
CA LEU A 53 8.06 -1.57 4.56
C LEU A 53 8.18 -2.73 5.56
#